data_AF-A0A2V9YN46-F1
#
_entry.id   AF-A0A2V9YN46-F1
#
_cell.length_a   1.000
_cell.length_b   1.000
_cell.length_c   1.000
_cell.angle_alpha   90.00
_cell.angle_beta   90.00
_cell.angle_gamma   90.00
#
_symmetry.space_group_name_H-M   'P 1'
#
loop_
_entity.id
_entity.type
_entity.pdbx_description
1 polymer ?
#
loop_
_entity_poly.entity_id
_entity_poly.type
_entity_poly.pdbx_seq_one_letter_code
_entity_poly.pdbx_strand_id
1 'polypeptide(L)' 'VQEEPANMGALSFVLPRLERASGGRKVRSIKRSASASPATGSAKAHEMEQKTLITLALSSSISS' A
#
# COMPACT_ATOMS: atom_id res chain seq x y z
N VAL A 1 1.72 -4.13 3.75
CA VAL A 1 0.60 -3.34 3.21
C VAL A 1 0.44 -2.13 4.11
N GLN A 2 0.12 -0.95 3.58
CA GLN A 2 -0.19 0.23 4.38
C GLN A 2 -1.44 0.93 3.83
N GLU A 3 -2.16 1.65 4.69
CA GLU A 3 -3.34 2.42 4.31
C GLU A 3 -2.99 3.84 3.83
N GLU A 4 -1.80 4.32 4.15
CA GLU A 4 -1.35 5.67 3.81
C GLU A 4 -0.94 5.80 2.32
N PRO A 5 -0.98 7.03 1.76
CA PRO A 5 -0.42 7.34 0.45
C PRO A 5 1.04 6.92 0.29
N ALA A 6 1.47 6.68 -0.96
CA ALA A 6 2.83 6.21 -1.27
C ALA A 6 3.96 7.16 -0.80
N ASN A 7 3.67 8.46 -0.66
CA ASN A 7 4.58 9.49 -0.15
C ASN A 7 4.49 9.69 1.38
N MET A 8 3.71 8.86 2.08
CA MET A 8 3.44 8.94 3.50
C MET A 8 3.65 7.59 4.18
N GLY A 9 3.58 7.59 5.52
CA GLY A 9 3.73 6.40 6.34
C GLY A 9 5.16 5.85 6.34
N ALA A 10 5.30 4.56 6.66
CA ALA A 10 6.59 3.93 6.87
C ALA A 10 7.25 3.39 5.59
N LEU A 11 6.55 3.41 4.46
CA LEU A 11 6.96 2.75 3.21
C LEU A 11 8.39 3.09 2.78
N SER A 12 8.74 4.38 2.72
CA SER A 12 10.06 4.85 2.25
C SER A 12 11.21 4.38 3.16
N PHE A 13 10.93 4.21 4.45
CA PHE A 13 11.89 3.72 5.42
C PHE A 13 12.00 2.19 5.40
N VAL A 14 10.87 1.48 5.33
CA VAL A 14 10.82 0.03 5.54
C VAL A 14 11.11 -0.74 4.24
N LEU A 15 10.63 -0.27 3.08
CA LEU A 15 10.76 -1.00 1.82
C LEU A 15 12.22 -1.34 1.45
N PRO A 16 13.19 -0.40 1.51
CA PRO A 16 14.58 -0.73 1.19
C PRO A 16 15.20 -1.76 2.16
N ARG A 17 14.72 -1.82 3.41
CA ARG A 17 15.19 -2.80 4.41
C ARG A 17 14.62 -4.18 4.11
N LEU A 18 13.33 -4.24 3.75
CA LEU A 18 12.68 -5.49 3.34
C LEU A 18 13.29 -6.05 2.06
N GLU A 19 13.61 -5.20 1.08
CA GLU A 19 14.28 -5.63 -0.16
C GLU A 19 15.67 -6.21 0.09
N ARG A 20 16.43 -5.66 1.05
CA ARG A 20 17.70 -6.26 1.47
C ARG A 20 17.51 -7.58 2.21
N ALA A 21 16.51 -7.64 3.09
CA ALA A 21 16.22 -8.84 3.87
C ALA A 21 15.58 -9.97 3.04
N SER A 22 15.01 -9.68 1.87
CA SER A 22 14.30 -10.66 1.05
C SER A 22 15.23 -11.61 0.28
N GLY A 23 16.55 -11.39 0.32
CA GLY A 23 17.53 -12.30 -0.30
C GLY A 23 17.32 -12.45 -1.81
N GLY A 24 16.94 -11.36 -2.49
CA GLY A 24 16.68 -11.36 -3.94
C GLY A 24 15.22 -11.67 -4.33
N ARG A 25 14.34 -11.98 -3.37
CA ARG A 25 12.90 -12.14 -3.63
C ARG A 25 12.23 -10.78 -3.80
N LYS A 26 11.33 -10.66 -4.78
CA LYS A 26 10.59 -9.42 -5.04
C LYS A 26 9.66 -9.10 -3.86
N VAL A 27 9.85 -7.92 -3.25
CA VAL A 27 8.94 -7.41 -2.21
C VAL A 27 7.81 -6.65 -2.89
N ARG A 28 6.56 -7.05 -2.64
CA ARG A 28 5.38 -6.34 -3.13
C ARG A 28 4.88 -5.37 -2.06
N SER A 29 4.73 -4.10 -2.45
CA SER A 29 4.09 -3.08 -1.61
C SER A 29 2.68 -2.76 -2.12
N ILE A 30 1.72 -2.59 -1.23
CA ILE A 30 0.36 -2.13 -1.53
C ILE A 30 0.07 -0.95 -0.62
N LYS A 31 -0.37 0.15 -1.24
CA LYS A 31 -0.53 1.48 -0.66
C LYS A 31 -1.49 2.31 -1.52
N ARG A 32 -2.00 3.44 -0.99
CA ARG A 32 -2.74 4.41 -1.82
C ARG A 32 -1.79 5.17 -2.75
N SER A 33 -2.34 5.70 -3.84
CA SER A 33 -1.64 6.66 -4.69
C SER A 33 -1.14 7.85 -3.86
N ALA A 34 0.00 8.42 -4.26
CA ALA A 34 0.54 9.59 -3.57
C ALA A 34 -0.49 10.73 -3.53
N SER A 35 -0.56 11.43 -2.40
CA SER A 35 -1.54 12.50 -2.15
C SER A 35 -0.91 13.56 -1.25
N ALA A 36 -1.34 14.81 -1.41
CA ALA A 36 -0.97 15.90 -0.51
C ALA A 36 -1.71 15.83 0.84
N SER A 37 -2.90 15.21 0.85
CA SER A 37 -3.71 15.03 2.07
C SER A 37 -3.57 13.61 2.63
N PRO A 38 -3.52 13.43 3.97
CA PRO A 38 -3.48 12.11 4.61
C PRO A 38 -4.68 11.22 4.27
N ALA A 39 -5.85 11.82 4.08
CA ALA A 39 -7.08 11.14 3.70
C ALA A 39 -7.91 12.00 2.73
N THR A 40 -8.84 11.38 2.01
CA THR A 40 -9.86 12.13 1.28
C THR A 40 -10.78 12.83 2.29
N GLY A 41 -11.25 14.04 1.98
CA GLY A 41 -12.15 14.79 2.86
C GLY A 41 -13.58 14.23 2.93
N SER A 42 -13.90 13.19 2.14
CA SER A 42 -15.20 12.53 2.10
C SER A 42 -15.09 11.13 2.69
N ALA A 43 -15.86 10.85 3.74
CA ALA A 43 -15.89 9.55 4.40
C ALA A 43 -16.27 8.40 3.44
N LYS A 44 -17.22 8.64 2.53
CA LYS A 44 -17.62 7.66 1.52
C LYS A 44 -16.50 7.35 0.53
N ALA A 45 -15.76 8.38 0.10
CA ALA A 45 -14.61 8.17 -0.78
C ALA A 45 -13.49 7.39 -0.07
N HIS A 46 -13.25 7.71 1.20
CA HIS A 46 -12.27 6.99 2.02
C HIS A 46 -12.61 5.51 2.18
N GLU A 47 -13.87 5.17 2.46
CA GLU A 47 -14.32 3.79 2.61
C GLU A 47 -14.13 2.97 1.31
N MET A 48 -14.44 3.57 0.15
CA MET A 48 -14.21 2.95 -1.16
C MET A 48 -12.72 2.70 -1.43
N GLU A 49 -11.84 3.66 -1.06
CA GLU A 49 -10.38 3.48 -1.17
C GLU A 49 -9.89 2.33 -0.30
N GLN A 50 -10.33 2.25 0.95
CA GLN A 50 -9.94 1.19 1.88
C GLN A 50 -10.36 -0.20 1.38
N LYS A 51 -11.61 -0.34 0.92
CA LYS A 51 -12.11 -1.60 0.37
C LYS A 51 -11.30 -2.07 -0.84
N THR A 52 -10.92 -1.12 -1.71
CA THR A 52 -10.08 -1.41 -2.87
C THR A 52 -8.69 -1.88 -2.45
N LEU A 53 -8.06 -1.23 -1.47
CA LEU A 53 -6.73 -1.60 -0.98
C LEU A 53 -6.70 -3.02 -0.42
N ILE A 54 -7.68 -3.37 0.42
CA ILE A 54 -7.78 -4.71 1.01
C ILE A 54 -8.00 -5.75 -0.08
N THR A 55 -8.88 -5.46 -1.04
CA THR A 55 -9.14 -6.34 -2.19
C THR A 55 -7.85 -6.60 -2.98
N LEU A 56 -7.08 -5.56 -3.28
CA LEU A 56 -5.79 -5.70 -3.97
C LEU A 56 -4.77 -6.48 -3.13
N ALA A 57 -4.76 -6.28 -1.81
CA ALA A 57 -3.87 -7.00 -0.89
C ALA A 57 -4.13 -8.50 -0.87
N LEU A 58 -5.40 -8.90 -0.85
CA LEU A 58 -5.80 -10.29 -0.70
C LEU A 58 -6.00 -11.01 -2.04
N SER A 59 -6.37 -10.30 -3.12
CA SER A 59 -6.53 -10.88 -4.46
C SER A 59 -5.21 -11.23 -5.15
N SER A 60 -4.09 -10.81 -4.57
CA SER A 60 -2.74 -11.01 -5.12
C SER A 60 -2.23 -12.46 -5.07
N SER A 61 -3.07 -13.42 -4.67
CA SER A 61 -2.77 -14.86 -4.65
C SER A 61 -3.42 -15.66 -5.79
N ILE A 62 -4.00 -15.01 -6.82
CA ILE A 62 -4.49 -15.70 -8.01
C ILE A 62 -3.88 -15.04 -9.25
N SER A 63 -2.66 -15.45 -9.58
CA SER A 63 -2.20 -15.44 -10.96
C SER A 63 -1.16 -16.53 -11.12
N SER A 64 -1.47 -17.42 -12.07
CA SER A 64 -0.73 -18.57 -12.59
C SER A 64 0.72 -18.29 -12.95
#